data_AF-A0A817X046-F1
#
_entry.id   AF-A0A817X046-F1
#
_cell.length_a   1.000
_cell.length_b   1.000
_cell.length_c   1.000
_cell.angle_alpha   90.00
_cell.angle_beta   90.00
_cell.angle_gamma   90.00
#
_symmetry.space_group_name_H-M   'P 1'
#
loop_
_entity.id
_entity.type
_entity.pdbx_description
1 polymer ?
#
loop_
_entity_poly.entity_id
_entity_poly.type
_entity_poly.pdbx_seq_one_letter_code
_entity_poly.pdbx_strand_id
1 'polypeptide(L)'
;MSFLAYRKLREVVDKHDIPIDAPRIVFVGETSTGKSMLVQNFLGFPCTFSQAGVATRCPVAYQLRYNPDVPEYRVIKPSGITPQMLAGRLRDHMKNIEQESKFSKDPYEIELESSFYPDLEILDVPGLIAGNESEDRDAVEKSKLLQL
;
A
#
# COMPACT_ATOMS: atom_id res chain seq x y z
N MET A 1 -24.75 8.66 -2.69
CA MET A 1 -24.99 9.87 -1.89
C MET A 1 -23.71 10.44 -1.28
N SER A 2 -22.82 9.64 -0.66
CA SER A 2 -21.59 10.14 0.00
C SER A 2 -20.56 10.77 -0.95
N PHE A 3 -20.30 10.18 -2.11
CA PHE A 3 -19.27 10.68 -3.03
C PHE A 3 -19.59 12.05 -3.65
N LEU A 4 -20.87 12.40 -3.76
CA LEU A 4 -21.29 13.72 -4.23
C LEU A 4 -20.89 14.84 -3.26
N ALA A 5 -20.90 14.57 -1.95
CA ALA A 5 -20.45 15.53 -0.95
C ALA A 5 -18.94 15.79 -1.08
N TYR A 6 -18.16 14.74 -1.34
CA TYR A 6 -16.73 14.86 -1.57
C TYR A 6 -16.41 15.72 -2.81
N ARG A 7 -17.10 15.48 -3.93
CA ARG A 7 -16.92 16.27 -5.15
C ARG A 7 -17.23 17.75 -4.92
N LYS A 8 -18.34 18.06 -4.24
CA LYS A 8 -18.69 19.44 -3.86
C LYS A 8 -17.65 20.08 -2.95
N LEU A 9 -17.09 19.30 -2.01
CA LEU A 9 -16.00 19.79 -1.16
C LEU A 9 -14.77 20.12 -2.02
N ARG A 10 -14.37 19.25 -2.96
CA ARG A 10 -13.24 19.54 -3.85
C ARG A 10 -13.46 20.77 -4.72
N GLU A 11 -14.65 20.98 -5.27
CA GLU A 11 -14.97 22.19 -6.03
C GLU A 11 -14.69 23.47 -5.22
N VAL A 12 -15.08 23.49 -3.93
CA VAL A 12 -14.81 24.63 -3.04
C VAL A 12 -13.32 24.77 -2.77
N VAL A 13 -12.64 23.65 -2.55
CA VAL A 13 -11.22 23.64 -2.24
C VAL A 13 -10.39 24.15 -3.42
N ASP A 14 -10.65 23.67 -4.63
CA ASP A 14 -9.96 24.09 -5.85
C ASP A 14 -10.23 25.58 -6.14
N LYS A 15 -11.48 26.02 -5.94
CA LYS A 15 -11.87 27.42 -6.15
C LYS A 15 -11.16 28.39 -5.20
N HIS A 16 -10.87 27.96 -3.98
CA HIS A 16 -10.33 28.81 -2.92
C HIS A 16 -8.87 28.50 -2.55
N ASP A 17 -8.23 27.60 -3.30
CA ASP A 17 -6.84 27.15 -3.06
C ASP A 17 -6.60 26.71 -1.60
N ILE A 18 -7.54 25.93 -1.06
CA ILE A 18 -7.47 25.49 0.34
C ILE A 18 -6.61 24.21 0.42
N PRO A 19 -5.57 24.16 1.26
CA PRO A 19 -4.85 22.90 1.47
C PRO A 19 -5.76 21.90 2.20
N ILE A 20 -5.94 20.72 1.62
CA ILE A 20 -6.57 19.57 2.29
C ILE A 20 -5.65 18.37 2.16
N ASP A 21 -5.29 17.80 3.30
CA ASP A 21 -4.54 16.56 3.36
C ASP A 21 -5.47 15.37 3.11
N ALA A 22 -5.02 14.45 2.26
CA ALA A 22 -5.71 13.19 2.05
C ALA A 22 -5.57 12.32 3.32
N PRO A 23 -6.66 11.71 3.83
CA PRO A 23 -6.55 10.77 4.92
C PRO A 23 -5.71 9.56 4.50
N ARG A 24 -5.03 8.93 5.47
CA ARG A 24 -4.26 7.69 5.25
C ARG A 24 -4.90 6.52 5.97
N ILE A 25 -5.15 5.43 5.23
CA ILE A 25 -5.59 4.14 5.78
C ILE A 25 -4.42 3.17 5.72
N VAL A 26 -4.06 2.56 6.85
CA VAL A 26 -2.97 1.60 6.94
C VAL A 26 -3.53 0.21 7.25
N PHE A 27 -3.23 -0.76 6.41
CA PHE A 27 -3.65 -2.15 6.61
C PHE A 27 -2.56 -2.93 7.36
N VAL A 28 -2.81 -3.26 8.62
CA VAL A 28 -1.88 -3.99 9.51
C VAL A 28 -2.48 -5.34 9.90
N GLY A 29 -1.64 -6.36 10.05
CA GLY A 29 -2.04 -7.69 10.50
C GLY A 29 -1.05 -8.78 10.12
N GLU A 30 -1.24 -9.99 10.63
CA GLU A 30 -0.38 -11.15 10.39
C GLU A 30 -0.26 -11.50 8.90
N THR A 31 0.80 -12.22 8.53
CA THR A 31 0.95 -12.75 7.17
C THR A 31 -0.23 -13.64 6.77
N SER A 32 -0.59 -13.63 5.48
CA SER A 32 -1.69 -14.44 4.91
C SER A 32 -3.12 -14.11 5.39
N THR A 33 -3.34 -12.98 6.06
CA THR A 33 -4.69 -12.52 6.50
C THR A 33 -5.49 -11.78 5.41
N GLY A 34 -4.96 -11.69 4.18
CA GLY A 34 -5.69 -11.10 3.05
C GLY A 34 -5.67 -9.57 2.96
N LYS A 35 -4.77 -8.88 3.68
CA LYS A 35 -4.61 -7.41 3.63
C LYS A 35 -4.54 -6.86 2.20
N SER A 36 -3.64 -7.38 1.39
CA SER A 36 -3.49 -6.96 -0.01
C SER A 36 -4.74 -7.25 -0.86
N MET A 37 -5.49 -8.32 -0.53
CA MET A 37 -6.77 -8.59 -1.19
C MET A 37 -7.81 -7.52 -0.86
N LEU A 38 -7.83 -7.00 0.37
CA LEU A 38 -8.71 -5.89 0.73
C LEU A 38 -8.36 -4.62 -0.06
N VAL A 39 -7.07 -4.32 -0.20
CA VAL A 39 -6.60 -3.19 -1.01
C VAL A 39 -7.00 -3.36 -2.47
N GLN A 40 -6.81 -4.55 -3.05
CA GLN A 40 -7.23 -4.84 -4.41
C GLN A 40 -8.74 -4.68 -4.62
N ASN A 41 -9.53 -5.18 -3.68
CA ASN A 41 -10.99 -5.06 -3.76
C ASN A 41 -11.45 -3.61 -3.61
N PHE A 42 -10.76 -2.81 -2.80
CA PHE A 42 -11.01 -1.37 -2.68
C PHE A 42 -10.68 -0.65 -3.99
N LEU A 43 -9.56 -0.98 -4.61
CA LEU A 43 -9.10 -0.37 -5.86
C LEU A 43 -9.79 -0.94 -7.11
N GLY A 44 -10.53 -2.04 -7.01
CA GLY A 44 -11.35 -2.56 -8.12
C GLY A 44 -10.58 -3.03 -9.36
N PHE A 45 -9.25 -3.14 -9.29
CA PHE A 45 -8.42 -3.71 -10.35
C PHE A 45 -7.23 -4.47 -9.76
N PRO A 46 -6.60 -5.41 -10.51
CA PRO A 46 -5.46 -6.17 -10.02
C PRO A 46 -4.26 -5.25 -9.74
N CYS A 47 -4.03 -4.96 -8.47
CA CYS A 47 -2.97 -4.06 -8.01
C CYS A 47 -2.09 -4.70 -6.93
N THR A 48 -2.27 -5.99 -6.65
CA THR A 48 -1.49 -6.70 -5.62
C THR A 48 -0.98 -8.03 -6.15
N PHE A 49 -0.08 -8.65 -5.38
CA PHE A 49 0.45 -9.97 -5.67
C PHE A 49 0.18 -10.88 -4.47
N SER A 50 -0.32 -12.08 -4.72
CA SER A 50 -0.50 -13.12 -3.71
C SER A 50 0.35 -14.34 -4.07
N GLN A 51 1.27 -14.73 -3.18
CA GLN A 51 2.02 -15.98 -3.21
C GLN A 51 1.93 -16.64 -1.84
N ALA A 52 2.10 -17.97 -1.77
CA ALA A 52 2.24 -18.67 -0.50
C ALA A 52 3.43 -18.10 0.30
N GLY A 53 3.20 -17.72 1.56
CA GLY A 53 4.18 -17.06 2.43
C GLY A 53 4.04 -15.54 2.48
N VAL A 54 5.17 -14.83 2.64
CA VAL A 54 5.20 -13.36 2.70
C VAL A 54 5.18 -12.77 1.30
N ALA A 55 3.99 -12.31 0.87
CA ALA A 55 3.81 -11.69 -0.44
C ALA A 55 4.27 -10.22 -0.47
N THR A 56 3.93 -9.44 0.56
CA THR A 56 4.32 -8.02 0.70
C THR A 56 5.61 -7.90 1.51
N ARG A 57 6.70 -7.44 0.87
CA ARG A 57 8.06 -7.37 1.46
C ARG A 57 8.58 -5.95 1.64
N CYS A 58 7.88 -4.96 1.12
CA CYS A 58 8.03 -3.55 1.46
C CYS A 58 6.63 -2.92 1.59
N PRO A 59 6.50 -1.77 2.26
CA PRO A 59 5.25 -1.03 2.24
C PRO A 59 4.87 -0.64 0.81
N VAL A 60 3.59 -0.71 0.46
CA VAL A 60 3.07 -0.21 -0.82
C VAL A 60 2.11 0.93 -0.54
N ALA A 61 2.46 2.13 -0.99
CA ALA A 61 1.68 3.34 -0.79
C ALA A 61 0.89 3.66 -2.07
N TYR A 62 -0.43 3.51 -2.01
CA TYR A 62 -1.36 3.86 -3.08
C TYR A 62 -1.95 5.25 -2.78
N GLN A 63 -1.50 6.25 -3.52
CA GLN A 63 -1.98 7.62 -3.47
C GLN A 63 -3.07 7.78 -4.52
N LEU A 64 -4.32 7.88 -4.07
CA LEU A 64 -5.48 8.13 -4.92
C LEU A 64 -5.71 9.63 -4.99
N ARG A 65 -5.83 10.13 -6.22
CA ARG A 65 -6.12 11.53 -6.53
C ARG A 65 -7.48 11.62 -7.21
N TYR A 66 -8.33 12.49 -6.70
CA TYR A 66 -9.55 12.81 -7.41
C TYR A 66 -9.22 13.66 -8.64
N ASN A 67 -9.65 13.19 -9.81
CA ASN A 67 -9.55 13.96 -11.05
C ASN A 67 -10.86 13.87 -11.84
N PRO A 68 -11.64 14.95 -11.94
CA PRO A 68 -12.93 14.94 -12.64
C PRO A 68 -12.82 14.66 -14.14
N ASP A 69 -11.67 14.97 -14.75
CA ASP A 69 -11.44 14.83 -16.19
C ASP A 69 -10.99 13.41 -16.59
N VAL A 70 -10.73 12.54 -15.61
CA VAL A 70 -10.23 11.18 -15.82
C VAL A 70 -11.32 10.19 -15.38
N PRO A 71 -12.23 9.79 -16.28
CA PRO A 71 -13.33 8.90 -15.92
C PRO A 71 -12.85 7.50 -15.56
N GLU A 72 -11.73 7.02 -16.12
CA GLU A 72 -11.17 5.71 -15.82
C GLU A 72 -10.05 5.79 -14.76
N TYR A 73 -9.29 4.70 -14.57
CA TYR A 73 -8.12 4.68 -13.70
C TYR A 73 -6.85 4.99 -14.49
N ARG A 74 -6.10 6.02 -14.09
CA ARG A 74 -4.79 6.33 -14.68
C ARG A 74 -3.70 6.23 -13.62
N VAL A 75 -2.64 5.48 -13.93
CA VAL A 75 -1.42 5.46 -13.11
C VAL A 75 -0.54 6.64 -13.51
N ILE A 76 -0.21 7.49 -12.54
CA ILE A 76 0.70 8.63 -12.69
C ILE A 76 2.12 8.20 -12.32
N LYS A 77 2.23 7.47 -11.22
CA LYS A 77 3.49 6.93 -10.71
C LYS A 77 3.33 5.45 -10.41
N PRO A 78 4.24 4.58 -10.87
CA PRO A 78 5.29 4.84 -11.86
C PRO A 78 4.74 5.20 -13.26
N SER A 79 5.42 6.08 -13.98
CA SER A 79 4.98 6.57 -15.30
C SER A 79 5.04 5.47 -16.38
N GLY A 80 4.11 5.51 -17.34
CA GLY A 80 4.09 4.59 -18.48
C GLY A 80 3.59 3.19 -18.15
N ILE A 81 2.94 3.01 -17.00
CA ILE A 81 2.35 1.75 -16.55
C ILE A 81 0.83 1.87 -16.63
N THR A 82 0.16 0.85 -17.16
CA THR A 82 -1.31 0.78 -17.10
C THR A 82 -1.75 0.06 -15.82
N PRO A 83 -2.99 0.26 -15.33
CA PRO A 83 -3.49 -0.45 -14.16
C PRO A 83 -3.32 -1.98 -14.25
N GLN A 84 -3.47 -2.55 -15.45
CA GLN A 84 -3.33 -3.99 -15.71
C GLN A 84 -1.89 -4.50 -15.57
N MET A 85 -0.90 -3.63 -15.80
CA MET A 85 0.52 -3.98 -15.68
C MET A 85 1.02 -3.90 -14.23
N LEU A 86 0.29 -3.21 -13.35
CA LEU A 86 0.75 -2.87 -12.00
C LEU A 86 1.00 -4.11 -11.13
N ALA A 87 0.08 -5.07 -11.11
CA ALA A 87 0.25 -6.31 -10.35
C ALA A 87 1.51 -7.09 -10.76
N GLY A 88 1.79 -7.17 -12.07
CA GLY A 88 3.00 -7.81 -12.59
C GLY A 88 4.27 -7.09 -12.14
N ARG A 89 4.28 -5.75 -12.23
CA ARG A 89 5.41 -4.92 -11.79
C ARG A 89 5.68 -5.04 -10.30
N LEU A 90 4.63 -5.00 -9.47
CA LEU A 90 4.75 -5.19 -8.03
C LEU A 90 5.29 -6.57 -7.69
N ARG A 91 4.79 -7.63 -8.34
CA ARG A 91 5.33 -8.98 -8.15
C ARG A 91 6.83 -9.04 -8.44
N ASP A 92 7.25 -8.50 -9.57
CA ASP A 92 8.65 -8.57 -9.98
C ASP A 92 9.53 -7.74 -9.02
N HIS A 93 9.05 -6.59 -8.53
CA HIS A 93 9.71 -5.81 -7.51
C HIS A 93 9.86 -6.57 -6.18
N MET A 94 8.79 -7.21 -5.69
CA MET A 94 8.82 -8.00 -4.44
C MET A 94 9.78 -9.20 -4.54
N LYS A 95 9.88 -9.83 -5.71
CA LYS A 95 10.86 -10.90 -5.98
C LYS A 95 12.30 -10.42 -5.97
N ASN A 96 12.57 -9.19 -6.41
CA ASN A 96 13.91 -8.63 -6.32
C ASN A 96 14.29 -8.36 -4.86
N ILE A 97 13.38 -7.78 -4.06
CA ILE A 97 13.58 -7.58 -2.61
C ILE A 97 13.83 -8.91 -1.89
N GLU A 98 13.08 -9.96 -2.26
CA GLU A 98 13.30 -11.31 -1.76
C GLU A 98 14.75 -11.78 -1.90
N GLN A 99 15.34 -11.57 -3.07
CA GLN A 99 16.68 -12.02 -3.41
C GLN A 99 17.78 -11.18 -2.76
N GLU A 100 17.54 -9.87 -2.61
CA GLU A 100 18.56 -8.92 -2.16
C GLU A 100 18.62 -8.78 -0.62
N SER A 101 17.47 -8.60 0.03
CA SER A 101 17.41 -8.09 1.42
C SER A 101 16.32 -8.72 2.28
N LYS A 102 15.51 -9.64 1.74
CA LYS A 102 14.27 -10.21 2.32
C LYS A 102 13.14 -9.20 2.55
N PHE A 103 13.45 -8.02 3.08
CA PHE A 103 12.51 -6.91 3.32
C PHE A 103 13.15 -5.56 3.01
N SER A 104 12.34 -4.62 2.53
CA SER A 104 12.73 -3.22 2.41
C SER A 104 11.81 -2.32 3.25
N LYS A 105 12.39 -1.27 3.83
CA LYS A 105 11.64 -0.19 4.51
C LYS A 105 11.20 0.89 3.53
N ASP A 106 11.79 0.93 2.34
CA ASP A 106 11.49 1.94 1.33
C ASP A 106 10.15 1.58 0.68
N PRO A 107 9.15 2.48 0.73
CA PRO A 107 7.84 2.20 0.18
C PRO A 107 7.88 2.18 -1.34
N TYR A 108 7.14 1.22 -1.93
CA TYR A 108 6.81 1.28 -3.35
C TYR A 108 5.63 2.23 -3.54
N GLU A 109 5.89 3.39 -4.13
CA GLU A 109 4.90 4.46 -4.32
C GLU A 109 4.13 4.30 -5.63
N ILE A 110 2.81 4.32 -5.52
CA ILE A 110 1.88 4.24 -6.64
C ILE A 110 0.95 5.44 -6.54
N GLU A 111 0.93 6.28 -7.57
CA GLU A 111 -0.02 7.37 -7.67
C GLU A 111 -1.02 7.06 -8.78
N LEU A 112 -2.29 7.15 -8.43
CA LEU A 112 -3.43 6.87 -9.28
C LEU A 112 -4.35 8.07 -9.27
N GLU A 113 -4.99 8.34 -10.39
CA GLU A 113 -6.08 9.31 -10.42
C GLU A 113 -7.30 8.75 -11.13
N SER A 114 -8.45 9.23 -10.67
CA SER A 114 -9.74 8.88 -11.24
C SER A 114 -10.83 9.83 -10.74
N SER A 115 -11.90 9.96 -11.51
CA SER A 115 -13.12 10.62 -11.09
C SER A 115 -13.95 9.79 -10.09
N PHE A 116 -13.55 8.53 -9.84
CA PHE A 116 -14.25 7.59 -8.96
C PHE A 116 -13.68 7.48 -7.54
N TYR A 117 -12.48 8.01 -7.30
CA TYR A 117 -11.87 7.98 -5.96
C TYR A 117 -11.84 9.36 -5.32
N PRO A 118 -12.03 9.44 -4.00
CA PRO A 118 -11.62 10.64 -3.27
C PRO A 118 -10.09 10.71 -3.19
N ASP A 119 -9.55 11.86 -2.80
CA ASP A 119 -8.16 11.94 -2.39
C ASP A 119 -7.97 11.10 -1.13
N LEU A 120 -7.13 10.08 -1.20
CA LEU A 120 -6.94 9.08 -0.15
C LEU A 120 -5.58 8.41 -0.33
N GLU A 121 -4.88 8.12 0.77
CA GLU A 121 -3.70 7.27 0.74
C GLU A 121 -4.00 5.92 1.41
N ILE A 122 -3.67 4.83 0.73
CA ILE A 122 -3.74 3.48 1.28
C ILE A 122 -2.32 2.93 1.41
N LEU A 123 -1.96 2.48 2.61
CA LEU A 123 -0.67 1.87 2.87
C LEU A 123 -0.86 0.39 3.22
N ASP A 124 -0.44 -0.48 2.32
CA ASP A 124 -0.33 -1.93 2.57
C ASP A 124 1.05 -2.23 3.13
N VAL A 125 1.14 -2.74 4.36
CA VAL A 125 2.43 -3.04 4.98
C VAL A 125 2.71 -4.55 5.00
N PRO A 126 4.00 -4.96 5.01
CA PRO A 126 4.36 -6.35 5.25
C PRO A 126 3.65 -6.94 6.47
N GLY A 127 3.19 -8.18 6.33
CA GLY A 127 2.50 -8.86 7.43
C GLY A 127 3.44 -9.13 8.60
N LEU A 128 2.90 -9.08 9.82
CA LEU A 128 3.63 -9.52 10.99
C LEU A 128 3.91 -11.03 10.87
N ILE A 129 5.18 -11.41 10.99
CA ILE A 129 5.61 -12.81 11.09
C ILE A 129 5.72 -13.09 12.58
N ALA A 130 4.94 -14.04 13.09
CA ALA A 130 5.20 -14.57 14.42
C ALA A 130 6.59 -15.21 14.39
N GLY A 131 7.54 -14.65 15.16
CA GLY A 131 8.84 -15.28 15.36
C GLY A 131 8.63 -16.70 15.88
N ASN A 132 9.50 -17.64 15.49
CA ASN A 132 9.57 -18.91 16.20
C ASN A 132 9.89 -18.57 17.67
N GLU A 133 8.94 -18.81 18.58
CA GLU A 133 9.08 -18.49 20.02
C GLU A 133 10.39 -19.02 20.64
N SER A 134 11.00 -20.03 20.03
CA SER A 134 12.28 -20.62 20.44
C SER A 134 13.49 -19.72 20.17
N GLU A 135 13.56 -19.02 19.04
CA GLU A 135 14.74 -18.21 18.69
C GLU A 135 14.76 -16.86 19.42
N ASP A 136 13.58 -16.26 19.63
CA ASP A 136 13.46 -14.99 20.35
C ASP A 136 13.66 -15.14 21.86
N ARG A 137 13.25 -16.26 22.48
CA ARG A 137 13.52 -16.53 23.90
C ARG A 137 15.01 -16.72 24.17
N ASP A 138 15.71 -17.48 23.33
CA ASP A 138 17.15 -17.72 23.47
C ASP A 138 17.98 -16.44 23.28
N ALA A 139 17.56 -15.56 22.37
CA ALA A 139 18.20 -14.26 22.15
C ALA A 139 18.00 -13.32 23.36
N VAL A 140 16.80 -13.31 23.94
CA VAL A 140 16.48 -12.50 25.13
C VAL A 140 17.20 -13.02 26.37
N GLU A 141 17.33 -14.33 26.56
CA GLU A 141 18.09 -14.91 27.68
C GLU A 141 19.60 -14.66 27.56
N LYS A 142 20.18 -14.80 26.37
CA LYS A 142 21.59 -14.49 26.14
C LYS A 142 21.92 -13.02 26.39
N SER A 143 21.01 -12.11 26.07
CA SER A 143 21.21 -10.68 26.35
C SER A 143 21.18 -10.36 27.85
N LYS A 144 20.46 -11.15 28.67
CA LYS A 144 20.48 -10.99 30.13
C LYS A 144 21.77 -11.53 30.77
N LEU A 145 22.39 -12.54 30.16
CA LEU A 145 23.65 -13.13 30.62
C LEU A 145 24.89 -12.27 30.33
N LEU A 146 24.81 -11.33 29.39
CA LEU A 146 25.89 -10.41 29.02
C LEU A 146 25.91 -9.10 29.85
N GLN A 147 25.06 -8.99 30.87
CA GLN A 147 24.98 -7.81 31.78
C GLN A 147 25.47 -8.10 33.21
N LEU A 148 26.24 -9.18 33.40
CA LEU A 148 27.01 -9.48 34.62
C LEU A 148 28.50 -9.63 34.27
#